data_AF-A0A8I3PLB5-F1
#
_entry.id   AF-A0A8I3PLB5-F1
#
_cell.length_a   1.000
_cell.length_b   1.000
_cell.length_c   1.000
_cell.angle_alpha   90.00
_cell.angle_beta   90.00
_cell.angle_gamma   90.00
#
_symmetry.space_group_name_H-M   'P 1'
#
loop_
_entity.id
_entity.type
_entity.pdbx_description
1 polymer ?
#
loop_
_entity_poly.entity_id
_entity_poly.type
_entity_poly.pdbx_seq_one_letter_code
_entity_poly.pdbx_strand_id
1 'polypeptide(L)'
;MSIGNLGKTGQTCFLLFKKTFIVISVDEEKGSSTNSVIFMSTDSVEHEDDITSQEANDRLVLEAVQDVLKEQLLKRGVRILTGLGKYLKQLDKEGTGLLDKAAVKRALQEFHLQVSEDALESAWQVLEGDAGGKADYGEFTRAVIGEMNEYRKSFVRKAFMKLDFNKTGCVPLTDIRKCYCAKKHPQVISGHSTEEEIKLSFLETLKGACSKSDEVSYGEFEDYYEGLSIGIVNDEDFVNIVRTPWGI
;
A
#
# COMPACT_ATOMS: atom_id res chain seq x y z
N MET A 1 -55.02 8.58 2.83
CA MET A 1 -54.02 9.48 2.24
C MET A 1 -52.92 9.63 3.30
N SER A 2 -51.92 8.77 3.24
CA SER A 2 -50.82 8.70 4.22
C SER A 2 -49.53 8.56 3.44
N ILE A 3 -48.65 9.52 3.65
CA ILE A 3 -47.33 9.65 3.04
C ILE A 3 -46.42 8.66 3.77
N GLY A 4 -45.95 7.63 3.06
CA GLY A 4 -44.99 6.65 3.56
C GLY A 4 -43.55 7.09 3.28
N ASN A 5 -42.75 7.16 4.34
CA ASN A 5 -41.32 7.43 4.37
C ASN A 5 -40.54 6.70 3.26
N LEU A 6 -39.85 7.45 2.39
CA LEU A 6 -38.70 6.93 1.66
C LEU A 6 -37.51 6.84 2.62
N GLY A 7 -37.12 5.61 2.95
CA GLY A 7 -35.87 5.32 3.65
C GLY A 7 -34.68 5.81 2.82
N LYS A 8 -33.74 6.47 3.50
CA LYS A 8 -32.47 6.94 2.95
C LYS A 8 -31.68 5.74 2.41
N THR A 9 -31.62 5.61 1.09
CA THR A 9 -30.68 4.72 0.41
C THR A 9 -29.27 5.25 0.62
N GLY A 10 -28.45 4.51 1.38
CA GLY A 10 -27.01 4.74 1.48
C GLY A 10 -26.38 4.66 0.10
N GLN A 11 -25.56 5.65 -0.24
CA GLN A 11 -24.77 5.63 -1.47
C GLN A 11 -23.68 4.58 -1.33
N THR A 12 -23.91 3.42 -1.96
CA THR A 12 -22.87 2.42 -2.19
C THR A 12 -21.94 2.97 -3.28
N CYS A 13 -20.71 3.32 -2.93
CA CYS A 13 -19.71 3.75 -3.91
C CYS A 13 -19.07 2.49 -4.52
N PHE A 14 -19.49 2.14 -5.73
CA PHE A 14 -18.99 0.98 -6.47
C PHE A 14 -17.63 1.31 -7.10
N LEU A 15 -16.53 0.88 -6.46
CA LEU A 15 -15.21 0.93 -7.09
C LEU A 15 -15.01 -0.30 -7.99
N LEU A 16 -14.97 -0.05 -9.30
CA LEU A 16 -14.78 -1.06 -10.36
C LEU A 16 -13.33 -1.56 -10.38
N PHE A 17 -13.04 -2.62 -9.62
CA PHE A 17 -11.80 -3.39 -9.77
C PHE A 17 -12.07 -4.65 -10.58
N LYS A 18 -11.59 -4.72 -11.82
CA LYS A 18 -11.66 -5.96 -12.59
C LYS A 18 -10.80 -7.04 -11.91
N LYS A 19 -11.48 -7.97 -11.23
CA LYS A 19 -11.04 -9.27 -10.65
C LYS A 19 -10.49 -9.33 -9.21
N THR A 20 -10.53 -8.24 -8.43
CA THR A 20 -10.42 -8.34 -6.96
C THR A 20 -11.32 -7.29 -6.33
N PHE A 21 -12.54 -7.70 -5.98
CA PHE A 21 -13.51 -6.84 -5.30
C PHE A 21 -13.36 -7.02 -3.79
N ILE A 22 -12.84 -5.99 -3.12
CA ILE A 22 -12.94 -5.86 -1.67
C ILE A 22 -14.13 -4.95 -1.39
N VAL A 23 -15.17 -5.52 -0.79
CA VAL A 23 -16.36 -4.78 -0.33
C VAL A 23 -16.04 -4.32 1.09
N ILE A 24 -15.81 -3.03 1.29
CA ILE A 24 -15.74 -2.43 2.63
C ILE A 24 -17.16 -1.95 2.96
N SER A 25 -17.74 -2.51 4.02
CA SER A 25 -19.03 -2.04 4.55
C SER A 25 -18.75 -0.87 5.48
N VAL A 26 -19.36 0.29 5.23
CA VAL A 26 -19.24 1.47 6.10
C VAL A 26 -20.49 1.54 6.96
N ASP A 27 -20.36 1.25 8.26
CA ASP A 27 -21.34 1.62 9.27
C ASP A 27 -20.99 3.02 9.80
N GLU A 28 -21.92 3.95 9.62
CA GLU A 28 -21.80 5.34 10.07
C GLU A 28 -22.54 5.49 11.40
N GLU A 29 -21.85 5.75 12.52
CA GLU A 29 -22.37 6.65 13.56
C GLU A 29 -21.31 7.19 14.57
N LYS A 30 -21.13 8.52 14.50
CA LYS A 30 -21.04 9.58 15.55
C LYS A 30 -20.21 9.41 16.84
N GLY A 31 -19.36 10.41 17.09
CA GLY A 31 -19.45 11.22 18.34
C GLY A 31 -18.16 11.58 19.08
N SER A 32 -17.70 12.83 18.91
CA SER A 32 -17.13 13.79 19.89
C SER A 32 -16.24 13.29 21.05
N SER A 33 -15.04 13.88 21.23
CA SER A 33 -14.79 14.92 22.25
C SER A 33 -13.30 15.31 22.42
N THR A 34 -13.05 16.62 22.27
CA THR A 34 -12.18 17.54 23.04
C THR A 34 -10.71 17.21 23.36
N ASN A 35 -9.85 18.10 22.85
CA ASN A 35 -8.45 18.33 23.21
C ASN A 35 -8.22 18.66 24.70
N SER A 36 -7.10 18.15 25.23
CA SER A 36 -6.31 18.83 26.27
C SER A 36 -4.87 18.29 26.26
N VAL A 37 -3.92 19.07 25.74
CA VAL A 37 -2.48 18.80 25.89
C VAL A 37 -1.94 19.85 26.86
N ILE A 38 -1.39 19.37 27.98
CA ILE A 38 -0.78 20.19 29.02
C ILE A 38 0.67 20.44 28.62
N PHE A 39 1.03 21.71 28.50
CA PHE A 39 2.37 22.22 28.26
C PHE A 39 3.18 22.18 29.57
N MET A 40 4.36 21.56 29.56
CA MET A 40 5.37 21.79 30.61
C MET A 40 6.70 22.15 29.93
N SER A 41 7.07 23.42 30.08
CA SER A 41 8.33 24.01 29.65
C SER A 41 9.49 23.55 30.52
N THR A 42 10.65 23.32 29.91
CA THR A 42 11.96 23.64 30.50
C THR A 42 12.89 24.13 29.39
N ASP A 43 13.50 25.29 29.65
CA ASP A 43 14.16 26.19 28.72
C ASP A 43 15.52 25.74 28.15
N SER A 44 15.82 26.35 26.99
CA SER A 44 17.14 26.75 26.44
C SER A 44 17.86 25.75 25.52
N VAL A 45 17.88 26.02 24.21
CA VAL A 45 18.97 26.71 23.48
C VAL A 45 18.48 27.06 22.06
N GLU A 46 18.62 28.34 21.68
CA GLU A 46 18.13 28.94 20.43
C GLU A 46 18.94 28.47 19.20
N HIS A 47 18.60 27.31 18.64
CA HIS A 47 18.99 26.89 17.28
C HIS A 47 18.12 25.76 16.67
N GLU A 48 16.83 25.66 17.04
CA GLU A 48 15.95 24.55 16.64
C GLU A 48 14.73 24.96 15.77
N ASP A 49 14.43 26.26 15.63
CA ASP A 49 13.16 26.71 15.03
C ASP A 49 13.15 26.78 13.47
N ASP A 50 14.33 26.81 12.82
CA ASP A 50 14.44 26.93 11.36
C ASP A 50 14.45 25.55 10.66
N ILE A 51 15.05 24.54 11.31
CA ILE A 51 15.11 23.15 10.81
C ILE A 51 13.72 22.50 10.84
N THR A 52 12.93 22.76 11.89
CA THR A 52 11.57 22.22 12.04
C THR A 52 10.58 22.78 11.02
N SER A 53 10.80 23.99 10.52
CA SER A 53 9.93 24.64 9.54
C SER A 53 10.14 24.08 8.13
N GLN A 54 11.39 23.80 7.75
CA GLN A 54 11.71 23.21 6.44
C GLN A 54 11.25 21.75 6.36
N GLU A 55 11.53 20.93 7.39
CA GLU A 55 11.08 19.54 7.45
C GLU A 55 9.54 19.41 7.39
N ALA A 56 8.82 20.34 8.03
CA ALA A 56 7.36 20.38 7.96
C ALA A 56 6.86 20.71 6.55
N ASN A 57 7.50 21.64 5.85
CA ASN A 57 7.16 21.97 4.47
C ASN A 57 7.46 20.81 3.52
N ASP A 58 8.60 20.16 3.69
CA ASP A 58 9.02 19.00 2.90
C ASP A 58 8.03 17.83 3.07
N ARG A 59 7.58 17.61 4.31
CA ARG A 59 6.53 16.64 4.59
C ARG A 59 5.20 16.96 3.92
N LEU A 60 4.78 18.23 3.93
CA LEU A 60 3.55 18.66 3.25
C LEU A 60 3.63 18.45 1.73
N VAL A 61 4.80 18.71 1.14
CA VAL A 61 5.05 18.45 -0.28
C VAL A 61 4.89 16.95 -0.57
N LEU A 62 5.55 16.09 0.20
CA LEU A 62 5.45 14.64 0.02
C LEU A 62 4.03 14.12 0.23
N GLU A 63 3.31 14.60 1.25
CA GLU A 63 1.91 14.22 1.50
C GLU A 63 1.00 14.60 0.32
N ALA A 64 1.18 15.78 -0.28
CA ALA A 64 0.41 16.18 -1.45
C ALA A 64 0.68 15.29 -2.68
N VAL A 65 1.95 14.90 -2.92
CA VAL A 65 2.29 13.96 -4.00
C VAL A 65 1.71 12.58 -3.72
N GLN A 66 1.79 12.13 -2.47
CA GLN A 66 1.21 10.86 -2.03
C GLN A 66 -0.29 10.80 -2.31
N ASP A 67 -1.05 11.85 -1.98
CA ASP A 67 -2.50 11.83 -2.16
C ASP A 67 -2.90 11.72 -3.63
N VAL A 68 -2.20 12.42 -4.53
CA VAL A 68 -2.41 12.34 -5.99
C VAL A 68 -2.12 10.92 -6.50
N LEU A 69 -1.06 10.28 -6.01
CA LEU A 69 -0.71 8.93 -6.42
C LEU A 69 -1.64 7.89 -5.82
N LYS A 70 -2.00 8.00 -4.54
CA LYS A 70 -2.97 7.14 -3.87
C LYS A 70 -4.29 7.14 -4.64
N GLU A 71 -4.81 8.29 -5.06
CA GLU A 71 -6.05 8.34 -5.84
C GLU A 71 -5.96 7.56 -7.17
N GLN A 72 -4.80 7.58 -7.83
CA GLN A 72 -4.58 6.84 -9.08
C GLN A 72 -4.38 5.34 -8.82
N LEU A 73 -3.72 4.99 -7.72
CA LEU A 73 -3.49 3.62 -7.28
C LEU A 73 -4.80 2.96 -6.82
N LEU A 74 -5.66 3.70 -6.13
CA LEU A 74 -7.02 3.29 -5.77
C LEU A 74 -7.87 2.93 -6.99
N LYS A 75 -7.61 3.49 -8.17
CA LYS A 75 -8.37 3.16 -9.38
C LYS A 75 -7.87 1.90 -10.09
N ARG A 76 -6.67 1.43 -9.76
CA ARG A 76 -5.93 0.46 -10.60
C ARG A 76 -5.36 -0.74 -9.86
N GLY A 77 -5.31 -0.69 -8.53
CA GLY A 77 -5.11 -1.84 -7.64
C GLY A 77 -3.67 -2.27 -7.42
N VAL A 78 -3.51 -3.27 -6.56
CA VAL A 78 -2.24 -3.80 -6.02
C VAL A 78 -1.21 -4.15 -7.09
N ARG A 79 -1.67 -4.65 -8.26
CA ARG A 79 -0.81 -5.10 -9.37
C ARG A 79 0.13 -4.00 -9.88
N ILE A 80 -0.29 -2.73 -9.79
CA ILE A 80 0.55 -1.61 -10.24
C ILE A 80 1.74 -1.41 -9.33
N LEU A 81 1.57 -1.49 -8.01
CA LEU A 81 2.64 -1.20 -7.06
C LEU A 81 3.68 -2.30 -7.03
N THR A 82 3.23 -3.54 -6.97
CA THR A 82 4.15 -4.67 -7.00
C THR A 82 4.86 -4.76 -8.34
N GLY A 83 4.19 -4.36 -9.44
CA GLY A 83 4.82 -4.20 -10.74
C GLY A 83 5.83 -3.06 -10.79
N LEU A 84 5.51 -1.89 -10.23
CA LEU A 84 6.38 -0.71 -10.20
C LEU A 84 7.66 -1.00 -9.43
N GLY A 85 7.56 -1.57 -8.23
CA GLY A 85 8.74 -1.95 -7.43
C GLY A 85 9.63 -2.95 -8.16
N LYS A 86 9.05 -3.93 -8.85
CA LYS A 86 9.79 -4.87 -9.69
C LYS A 86 10.46 -4.19 -10.89
N TYR A 87 9.79 -3.25 -11.53
CA TYR A 87 10.35 -2.51 -12.67
C TYR A 87 11.49 -1.59 -12.25
N LEU A 88 11.38 -0.90 -11.11
CA LEU A 88 12.48 -0.12 -10.53
C LEU A 88 13.71 -0.99 -10.26
N LYS A 89 13.52 -2.17 -9.65
CA LYS A 89 14.58 -3.18 -9.48
C LYS A 89 15.21 -3.64 -10.81
N GLN A 90 14.44 -3.69 -11.90
CA GLN A 90 14.96 -4.03 -13.24
C GLN A 90 15.75 -2.89 -13.89
N LEU A 91 15.39 -1.63 -13.61
CA LEU A 91 16.14 -0.47 -14.07
C LEU A 91 17.50 -0.37 -13.38
N ASP A 92 17.59 -0.77 -12.11
CA ASP A 92 18.82 -0.85 -11.33
C ASP A 92 19.62 -2.13 -11.63
N LYS A 93 20.20 -2.18 -12.84
CA LYS A 93 20.98 -3.34 -13.31
C LYS A 93 22.22 -3.63 -12.45
N GLU A 94 22.74 -2.61 -11.78
CA GLU A 94 23.94 -2.69 -10.94
C GLU A 94 23.59 -3.13 -9.51
N GLY A 95 22.29 -3.14 -9.14
CA GLY A 95 21.82 -3.51 -7.80
C GLY A 95 22.27 -2.53 -6.72
N THR A 96 22.46 -1.26 -7.09
CA THR A 96 22.99 -0.22 -6.20
C THR A 96 21.96 0.33 -5.24
N GLY A 97 20.67 0.13 -5.51
CA GLY A 97 19.58 0.83 -4.84
C GLY A 97 19.35 2.25 -5.37
N LEU A 98 20.18 2.72 -6.31
CA LEU A 98 20.21 4.11 -6.75
C LEU A 98 19.74 4.24 -8.20
N LEU A 99 18.78 5.13 -8.43
CA LEU A 99 18.31 5.48 -9.78
C LEU A 99 18.39 6.97 -10.02
N ASP A 100 18.64 7.35 -11.27
CA ASP A 100 18.48 8.74 -11.68
C ASP A 100 17.00 9.12 -11.80
N LYS A 101 16.73 10.42 -11.76
CA LYS A 101 15.37 10.96 -11.86
C LYS A 101 14.66 10.53 -13.14
N ALA A 102 15.39 10.41 -14.25
CA ALA A 102 14.82 10.02 -15.53
C ALA A 102 14.36 8.55 -15.53
N ALA A 103 15.05 7.66 -14.82
CA ALA A 103 14.67 6.27 -14.63
C ALA A 103 13.39 6.16 -13.79
N VAL A 104 13.31 6.89 -12.68
CA VAL A 104 12.09 6.92 -11.82
C VAL A 104 10.91 7.51 -12.57
N LYS A 105 11.10 8.61 -13.31
CA LYS A 105 10.08 9.21 -14.17
C LYS A 105 9.55 8.22 -15.22
N ARG A 106 10.45 7.50 -15.90
CA ARG A 106 10.08 6.46 -16.86
C ARG A 106 9.26 5.35 -16.20
N ALA A 107 9.63 4.94 -14.99
CA ALA A 107 8.87 3.95 -14.23
C ALA A 107 7.44 4.45 -13.92
N LEU A 108 7.28 5.68 -13.43
CA LEU A 108 5.95 6.25 -13.19
C LEU A 108 5.11 6.30 -14.48
N GLN A 109 5.72 6.70 -15.60
CA GLN A 109 5.03 6.76 -16.91
C GLN A 109 4.62 5.40 -17.46
N GLU A 110 5.49 4.38 -17.33
CA GLU A 110 5.21 3.00 -17.75
C GLU A 110 4.01 2.41 -16.99
N PHE A 111 3.90 2.73 -15.70
CA PHE A 111 2.76 2.35 -14.86
C PHE A 111 1.60 3.36 -14.92
N HIS A 112 1.67 4.31 -15.86
CA HIS A 112 0.69 5.35 -16.14
C HIS A 112 0.35 6.24 -14.93
N LEU A 113 1.25 6.33 -13.94
CA LEU A 113 1.12 7.20 -12.78
C LEU A 113 1.47 8.63 -13.19
N GLN A 114 0.46 9.49 -13.19
CA GLN A 114 0.59 10.89 -13.59
C GLN A 114 1.02 11.71 -12.38
N VAL A 115 2.25 12.22 -12.42
CA VAL A 115 2.76 13.20 -11.45
C VAL A 115 3.21 14.40 -12.27
N SER A 116 2.89 15.61 -11.81
CA SER A 116 3.36 16.83 -12.46
C SER A 116 4.88 16.93 -12.32
N GLU A 117 5.55 17.54 -13.29
CA GLU A 117 7.01 17.71 -13.24
C GLU A 117 7.44 18.46 -11.97
N ASP A 118 6.68 19.49 -11.60
CA ASP A 118 6.96 20.30 -10.41
C ASP A 118 6.82 19.49 -9.11
N ALA A 119 5.81 18.63 -9.02
CA ALA A 119 5.64 17.72 -7.87
C ALA A 119 6.77 16.69 -7.81
N LEU A 120 7.16 16.13 -8.96
CA LEU A 120 8.27 15.18 -9.04
C LEU A 120 9.60 15.86 -8.68
N GLU A 121 9.84 17.09 -9.12
CA GLU A 121 11.01 17.88 -8.74
C GLU A 121 11.03 18.19 -7.25
N SER A 122 9.91 18.64 -6.71
CA SER A 122 9.83 18.96 -5.29
C SER A 122 10.08 17.72 -4.43
N ALA A 123 9.45 16.58 -4.75
CA ALA A 123 9.71 15.32 -4.05
C ALA A 123 11.17 14.84 -4.21
N TRP A 124 11.78 15.04 -5.39
CA TRP A 124 13.17 14.65 -5.63
C TRP A 124 14.16 15.52 -4.85
N GLN A 125 13.88 16.81 -4.68
CA GLN A 125 14.71 17.73 -3.90
C GLN A 125 14.67 17.40 -2.40
N VAL A 126 13.50 17.07 -1.87
CA VAL A 126 13.31 16.68 -0.46
C VAL A 126 14.15 15.44 -0.09
N LEU A 127 14.31 14.52 -1.03
CA LEU A 127 15.01 13.25 -0.78
C LEU A 127 16.53 13.35 -0.97
N GLU A 128 17.07 14.56 -1.15
CA GLU A 128 18.48 14.84 -1.36
C GLU A 128 19.14 13.85 -2.33
N GLY A 129 18.78 13.91 -3.62
CA GLY A 129 19.54 13.19 -4.64
C GLY A 129 21.04 13.50 -4.47
N ASP A 130 21.87 12.45 -4.35
CA ASP A 130 23.31 12.57 -4.12
C ASP A 130 23.95 13.55 -5.12
N ALA A 131 25.13 14.07 -4.82
CA ALA A 131 25.88 14.98 -5.68
C ALA A 131 26.09 14.42 -7.12
N GLY A 132 25.89 13.11 -7.33
CA GLY A 132 25.86 12.43 -8.62
C GLY A 132 24.51 12.39 -9.38
N GLY A 133 23.44 13.00 -8.86
CA GLY A 133 22.12 13.07 -9.51
C GLY A 133 21.30 11.77 -9.45
N LYS A 134 21.65 10.85 -8.55
CA LYS A 134 20.91 9.61 -8.27
C LYS A 134 20.33 9.66 -6.85
N ALA A 135 19.18 9.03 -6.66
CA ALA A 135 18.56 8.90 -5.33
C ALA A 135 18.23 7.43 -5.04
N ASP A 136 18.13 7.08 -3.77
CA ASP A 136 17.62 5.78 -3.35
C ASP A 136 16.15 5.68 -3.79
N TYR A 137 15.87 4.76 -4.73
CA TYR A 137 14.52 4.65 -5.28
C TYR A 137 13.54 3.99 -4.29
N GLY A 138 14.04 3.27 -3.29
CA GLY A 138 13.22 2.70 -2.21
C GLY A 138 12.76 3.78 -1.24
N GLU A 139 13.64 4.69 -0.85
CA GLU A 139 13.30 5.90 -0.09
C GLU A 139 12.36 6.79 -0.89
N PHE A 140 12.64 7.03 -2.17
CA PHE A 140 11.72 7.77 -3.04
C PHE A 140 10.35 7.12 -3.09
N THR A 141 10.28 5.82 -3.34
CA THR A 141 9.01 5.09 -3.42
C THR A 141 8.24 5.20 -2.10
N ARG A 142 8.90 5.01 -0.95
CA ARG A 142 8.26 5.14 0.37
C ARG A 142 7.80 6.57 0.65
N ALA A 143 8.59 7.57 0.29
CA ALA A 143 8.25 8.97 0.50
C ALA A 143 7.07 9.42 -0.38
N VAL A 144 6.98 8.88 -1.60
CA VAL A 144 6.02 9.34 -2.62
C VAL A 144 4.75 8.47 -2.68
N ILE A 145 4.83 7.20 -2.32
CA ILE A 145 3.68 6.28 -2.29
C ILE A 145 3.15 6.10 -0.86
N GLY A 146 4.04 6.19 0.13
CA GLY A 146 3.78 5.84 1.51
C GLY A 146 4.31 4.46 1.85
N GLU A 147 4.27 4.15 3.14
CA GLU A 147 4.66 2.87 3.71
C GLU A 147 3.55 2.38 4.65
N MET A 148 3.31 1.07 4.67
CA MET A 148 2.32 0.44 5.51
C MET A 148 2.77 0.59 6.96
N ASN A 149 1.84 1.03 7.79
CA ASN A 149 2.13 1.22 9.21
C ASN A 149 2.53 -0.10 9.87
N GLU A 150 3.27 -0.01 10.99
CA GLU A 150 3.80 -1.19 11.67
C GLU A 150 2.72 -2.11 12.24
N TYR A 151 1.55 -1.57 12.58
CA TYR A 151 0.43 -2.37 13.05
C TYR A 151 -0.03 -3.35 11.96
N ARG A 152 -0.30 -2.86 10.75
CA ARG A 152 -0.66 -3.66 9.57
C ARG A 152 0.45 -4.64 9.18
N LYS A 153 1.71 -4.18 9.10
CA LYS A 153 2.88 -5.05 8.83
C LYS A 153 3.00 -6.20 9.82
N SER A 154 2.67 -5.98 11.10
CA SER A 154 2.74 -7.05 12.10
C SER A 154 1.85 -8.26 11.76
N PHE A 155 0.70 -8.05 11.10
CA PHE A 155 -0.18 -9.14 10.67
C PHE A 155 0.32 -9.81 9.39
N VAL A 156 0.91 -9.05 8.47
CA VAL A 156 1.59 -9.60 7.29
C VAL A 156 2.75 -10.51 7.72
N ARG A 157 3.57 -10.07 8.69
CA ARG A 157 4.61 -10.88 9.33
C ARG A 157 4.05 -12.16 9.95
N LYS A 158 2.99 -12.06 10.75
CA LYS A 158 2.33 -13.24 11.36
C LYS A 158 1.83 -14.23 10.31
N ALA A 159 1.22 -13.74 9.22
CA ALA A 159 0.76 -14.57 8.12
C ALA A 159 1.93 -15.28 7.43
N PHE A 160 3.01 -14.55 7.13
CA PHE A 160 4.19 -15.14 6.49
C PHE A 160 4.89 -16.16 7.38
N MET A 161 5.06 -15.87 8.68
CA MET A 161 5.66 -16.82 9.64
C MET A 161 4.87 -18.13 9.76
N LYS A 162 3.54 -18.09 9.57
CA LYS A 162 2.71 -19.29 9.53
C LYS A 162 2.98 -20.13 8.27
N LEU A 163 3.29 -19.49 7.16
CA LEU A 163 3.59 -20.13 5.88
C LEU A 163 5.03 -20.66 5.83
N ASP A 164 5.99 -19.86 6.30
CA ASP A 164 7.42 -20.18 6.33
C ASP A 164 7.82 -20.88 7.65
N PHE A 165 7.23 -22.05 7.89
CA PHE A 165 7.48 -22.82 9.11
C PHE A 165 8.95 -23.26 9.25
N ASN A 166 9.66 -23.42 8.12
CA ASN A 166 11.07 -23.79 8.06
C ASN A 166 12.03 -22.59 8.21
N LYS A 167 11.50 -21.36 8.23
CA LYS A 167 12.28 -20.12 8.33
C LYS A 167 13.34 -19.99 7.22
N THR A 168 12.98 -20.34 6.00
CA THR A 168 13.86 -20.22 4.82
C THR A 168 13.88 -18.80 4.27
N GLY A 169 12.92 -17.95 4.67
CA GLY A 169 12.68 -16.62 4.11
C GLY A 169 11.89 -16.63 2.80
N CYS A 170 11.50 -17.81 2.29
CA CYS A 170 10.78 -18.00 1.03
C CYS A 170 9.73 -19.11 1.15
N VAL A 171 8.54 -18.89 0.58
CA VAL A 171 7.45 -19.88 0.60
C VAL A 171 7.10 -20.31 -0.82
N PRO A 172 7.07 -21.62 -1.13
CA PRO A 172 6.59 -22.12 -2.42
C PRO A 172 5.14 -21.73 -2.70
N LEU A 173 4.82 -21.37 -3.94
CA LEU A 173 3.44 -21.06 -4.35
C LEU A 173 2.47 -22.22 -4.11
N THR A 174 2.97 -23.45 -4.16
CA THR A 174 2.19 -24.67 -3.87
C THR A 174 1.73 -24.74 -2.42
N ASP A 175 2.52 -24.24 -1.47
CA ASP A 175 2.16 -24.21 -0.06
C ASP A 175 1.26 -23.02 0.27
N ILE A 176 1.53 -21.85 -0.32
CA ILE A 176 0.62 -20.68 -0.30
C ILE A 176 -0.78 -21.10 -0.76
N ARG A 177 -0.89 -21.83 -1.88
CA ARG A 177 -2.16 -22.33 -2.42
C ARG A 177 -2.91 -23.24 -1.45
N LYS A 178 -2.22 -24.15 -0.76
CA LYS A 178 -2.83 -25.09 0.21
C LYS A 178 -3.34 -24.37 1.45
N CYS A 179 -2.61 -23.37 1.92
CA CYS A 179 -2.91 -22.66 3.16
C CYS A 179 -3.92 -21.52 3.00
N TYR A 180 -4.03 -20.91 1.81
CA TYR A 180 -4.96 -19.81 1.57
C TYR A 180 -6.42 -20.29 1.56
N CYS A 181 -7.29 -19.67 2.36
CA CYS A 181 -8.72 -19.97 2.47
C CYS A 181 -9.58 -18.79 1.99
N ALA A 182 -10.22 -18.91 0.82
CA ALA A 182 -11.01 -17.82 0.25
C ALA A 182 -12.51 -17.91 0.59
N LYS A 183 -12.94 -18.84 1.46
CA LYS A 183 -14.36 -19.14 1.71
C LYS A 183 -15.15 -17.94 2.21
N LYS A 184 -14.49 -17.08 2.99
CA LYS A 184 -15.09 -15.87 3.57
C LYS A 184 -14.91 -14.63 2.69
N HIS A 185 -14.39 -14.79 1.47
CA HIS A 185 -14.26 -13.67 0.53
C HIS A 185 -15.65 -13.17 0.09
N PRO A 186 -15.91 -11.86 0.02
CA PRO A 186 -17.24 -11.32 -0.31
C PRO A 186 -17.83 -11.86 -1.62
N GLN A 187 -17.01 -12.04 -2.66
CA GLN A 187 -17.42 -12.61 -3.95
C GLN A 187 -17.81 -14.09 -3.86
N VAL A 188 -17.21 -14.83 -2.90
CA VAL A 188 -17.55 -16.23 -2.65
C VAL A 188 -18.86 -16.33 -1.88
N ILE A 189 -19.02 -15.50 -0.85
CA ILE A 189 -20.26 -15.43 -0.05
C ILE A 189 -21.45 -15.02 -0.93
N SER A 190 -21.26 -14.05 -1.81
CA SER A 190 -22.33 -13.57 -2.72
C SER A 190 -22.57 -14.47 -3.93
N GLY A 191 -21.76 -15.53 -4.13
CA GLY A 191 -21.90 -16.47 -5.24
C GLY A 191 -21.41 -15.96 -6.61
N HIS A 192 -20.77 -14.79 -6.67
CA HIS A 192 -20.23 -14.22 -7.91
C HIS A 192 -18.90 -14.86 -8.35
N SER A 193 -18.18 -15.51 -7.45
CA SER A 193 -16.95 -16.24 -7.76
C SER A 193 -16.82 -17.46 -6.84
N THR A 194 -16.16 -18.50 -7.33
CA THR A 194 -15.82 -19.67 -6.53
C THR A 194 -14.57 -19.40 -5.66
N GLU A 195 -14.40 -20.18 -4.59
CA GLU A 195 -13.20 -20.12 -3.75
C GLU A 195 -11.92 -20.33 -4.58
N GLU A 196 -11.98 -21.25 -5.54
CA GLU A 196 -10.86 -21.62 -6.40
C GLU A 196 -10.47 -20.49 -7.37
N GLU A 197 -11.45 -19.78 -7.94
CA GLU A 197 -11.17 -18.61 -8.80
C GLU A 197 -10.47 -17.49 -8.04
N ILE A 198 -10.89 -17.22 -6.79
CA ILE A 198 -10.23 -16.22 -5.95
C ILE A 198 -8.80 -16.66 -5.61
N LYS A 199 -8.59 -17.93 -5.26
CA LYS A 199 -7.23 -18.48 -5.02
C LYS A 199 -6.33 -18.33 -6.23
N LEU A 200 -6.81 -18.72 -7.42
CA LEU A 200 -6.02 -18.63 -8.65
C LEU A 200 -5.69 -17.17 -8.99
N SER A 201 -6.65 -16.26 -8.86
CA SER A 201 -6.43 -14.82 -9.07
C SER A 201 -5.38 -14.23 -8.11
N PHE A 202 -5.41 -14.64 -6.85
CA PHE A 202 -4.42 -14.26 -5.84
C PHE A 202 -3.02 -14.79 -6.21
N LEU A 203 -2.91 -16.08 -6.53
CA LEU A 203 -1.63 -16.72 -6.90
C LEU A 203 -1.05 -16.16 -8.19
N GLU A 204 -1.89 -15.88 -9.19
CA GLU A 204 -1.46 -15.24 -10.44
C GLU A 204 -0.86 -13.84 -10.15
N THR A 205 -1.50 -13.09 -9.27
CA THR A 205 -1.03 -11.76 -8.87
C THR A 205 0.32 -11.84 -8.15
N LEU A 206 0.46 -12.76 -7.19
CA LEU A 206 1.75 -13.00 -6.52
C LEU A 206 2.82 -13.47 -7.51
N LYS A 207 2.51 -14.39 -8.42
CA LYS A 207 3.47 -14.89 -9.42
C LYS A 207 3.96 -13.79 -10.36
N GLY A 208 3.08 -12.86 -10.76
CA GLY A 208 3.47 -11.70 -11.56
C GLY A 208 4.43 -10.76 -10.82
N ALA A 209 4.22 -10.61 -9.52
CA ALA A 209 5.04 -9.81 -8.61
C ALA A 209 6.42 -10.42 -8.30
N CYS A 210 6.53 -11.76 -8.28
CA CYS A 210 7.76 -12.43 -7.87
C CYS A 210 8.88 -12.38 -8.91
N SER A 211 10.11 -12.41 -8.42
CA SER A 211 11.34 -12.47 -9.20
C SER A 211 11.68 -13.92 -9.58
N LYS A 212 11.38 -14.86 -8.69
CA LYS A 212 11.45 -16.32 -8.94
C LYS A 212 10.07 -16.85 -9.31
N SER A 213 10.00 -17.82 -10.22
CA SER A 213 8.74 -18.24 -10.82
C SER A 213 7.79 -18.97 -9.88
N ASP A 214 8.29 -19.63 -8.83
CA ASP A 214 7.51 -20.61 -8.05
C ASP A 214 7.64 -20.48 -6.53
N GLU A 215 8.35 -19.46 -6.04
CA GLU A 215 8.50 -19.15 -4.61
C GLU A 215 8.32 -17.64 -4.38
N VAL A 216 7.84 -17.28 -3.20
CA VAL A 216 7.59 -15.90 -2.77
C VAL A 216 8.44 -15.62 -1.53
N SER A 217 9.31 -14.62 -1.61
CA SER A 217 10.07 -14.13 -0.45
C SER A 217 9.20 -13.30 0.49
N TYR A 218 9.67 -13.08 1.74
CA TYR A 218 8.96 -12.19 2.66
C TYR A 218 8.76 -10.79 2.07
N GLY A 219 9.79 -10.21 1.44
CA GLY A 219 9.70 -8.87 0.84
C GLY A 219 8.66 -8.80 -0.28
N GLU A 220 8.57 -9.81 -1.15
CA GLU A 220 7.56 -9.84 -2.22
C GLU A 220 6.14 -10.02 -1.66
N PHE A 221 6.00 -10.78 -0.57
CA PHE A 221 4.73 -10.94 0.12
C PHE A 221 4.30 -9.64 0.83
N GLU A 222 5.24 -8.93 1.44
CA GLU A 222 5.03 -7.62 2.05
C GLU A 222 4.67 -6.58 0.99
N ASP A 223 5.40 -6.50 -0.13
CA ASP A 223 5.14 -5.59 -1.25
C ASP A 223 3.71 -5.76 -1.82
N TYR A 224 3.20 -7.00 -1.86
CA TYR A 224 1.82 -7.28 -2.24
C TYR A 224 0.82 -6.66 -1.25
N TYR A 225 1.03 -6.87 0.06
CA TYR A 225 0.12 -6.35 1.08
C TYR A 225 0.26 -4.85 1.31
N GLU A 226 1.44 -4.28 1.09
CA GLU A 226 1.70 -2.84 1.01
C GLU A 226 0.81 -2.21 -0.05
N GLY A 227 0.83 -2.77 -1.28
CA GLY A 227 -0.03 -2.27 -2.35
C GLY A 227 -1.53 -2.44 -2.07
N LEU A 228 -1.90 -3.47 -1.30
CA LEU A 228 -3.28 -3.66 -0.85
C LEU A 228 -3.70 -2.66 0.23
N SER A 229 -2.79 -2.34 1.13
CA SER A 229 -2.98 -1.43 2.27
C SER A 229 -3.41 -0.03 1.82
N ILE A 230 -2.89 0.48 0.71
CA ILE A 230 -3.25 1.80 0.15
C ILE A 230 -4.74 1.91 -0.17
N GLY A 231 -5.37 0.78 -0.53
CA GLY A 231 -6.79 0.66 -0.81
C GLY A 231 -7.72 0.81 0.39
N ILE A 232 -7.16 0.73 1.61
CA ILE A 232 -7.92 0.41 2.80
C ILE A 232 -7.68 1.49 3.84
N VAL A 233 -8.74 2.24 4.15
CA VAL A 233 -8.70 3.36 5.08
C VAL A 233 -8.53 2.87 6.53
N ASN A 234 -9.32 1.89 6.95
CA ASN A 234 -9.33 1.40 8.32
C ASN A 234 -8.35 0.23 8.53
N ASP A 235 -7.49 0.35 9.54
CA ASP A 235 -6.51 -0.67 9.90
C ASP A 235 -7.16 -2.02 10.24
N GLU A 236 -8.30 -2.04 10.93
CA GLU A 236 -9.00 -3.27 11.27
C GLU A 236 -9.57 -3.98 10.04
N ASP A 237 -10.04 -3.24 9.03
CA ASP A 237 -10.48 -3.83 7.77
C ASP A 237 -9.32 -4.51 7.05
N PHE A 238 -8.16 -3.84 7.01
CA PHE A 238 -6.94 -4.42 6.45
C PHE A 238 -6.54 -5.68 7.20
N VAL A 239 -6.51 -5.60 8.53
CA VAL A 239 -6.16 -6.72 9.39
C VAL A 239 -7.11 -7.89 9.14
N ASN A 240 -8.41 -7.66 9.03
CA ASN A 240 -9.38 -8.72 8.71
C ASN A 240 -9.14 -9.35 7.33
N ILE A 241 -8.74 -8.56 6.34
CA ILE A 241 -8.39 -9.01 5.00
C ILE A 241 -7.13 -9.89 5.01
N VAL A 242 -6.15 -9.60 5.87
CA VAL A 242 -4.97 -10.46 6.06
C VAL A 242 -5.33 -11.70 6.89
N ARG A 243 -5.99 -11.52 8.04
CA ARG A 243 -6.24 -12.60 9.00
C ARG A 243 -7.13 -13.71 8.45
N THR A 244 -8.19 -13.31 7.75
CA THR A 244 -9.26 -14.24 7.35
C THR A 244 -8.76 -15.35 6.43
N PRO A 245 -8.01 -15.08 5.34
CA PRO A 245 -7.53 -16.13 4.46
C PRO A 245 -6.46 -17.02 5.07
N TRP A 246 -5.69 -16.51 6.03
CA TRP A 246 -4.59 -17.25 6.67
C TRP A 246 -4.99 -17.92 7.98
N GLY A 247 -6.17 -17.62 8.53
CA GLY A 247 -6.65 -18.16 9.80
C GLY A 247 -5.70 -17.85 10.96
N ILE A 248 -5.32 -16.57 11.09
CA ILE A 248 -4.50 -16.02 12.19
C ILE A 248 -5.31 -15.03 13.03
#